data_AF-Q6DIP7-F1
#
_entry.id   AF-Q6DIP7-F1
#
_cell.length_a   1.000
_cell.length_b   1.000
_cell.length_c   1.000
_cell.angle_alpha   90.00
_cell.angle_beta   90.00
_cell.angle_gamma   90.00
#
_symmetry.space_group_name_H-M   'P 1'
#
loop_
_entity.id
_entity.type
_entity.pdbx_description
1 polymer ?
#
loop_
_entity_poly.entity_id
_entity_poly.type
_entity_poly.pdbx_seq_one_letter_code
_entity_poly.pdbx_strand_id
1 'polypeptide(L)'
;MSFCSFFGGEVYKDHFKSGIYVCSECNYELFSSRSKYQHSSPWPAFTETVHKDSISKYLERPNAYKVSCGKCGNGLGHEFINDGPKKGQSRF
;
A
#
# COMPACT_ATOMS: atom_id res chain seq x y z
N MET A 1 13.03 18.47 -28.21
CA MET A 1 12.77 18.29 -26.77
C MET A 1 12.01 16.98 -26.61
N SER A 2 12.54 15.99 -25.90
CA SER A 2 11.89 14.67 -25.80
C SER A 2 11.01 14.62 -24.54
N PHE A 3 9.74 14.97 -24.70
CA PHE A 3 8.74 14.79 -23.64
C PHE A 3 8.36 13.31 -23.57
N CYS A 4 9.11 12.56 -22.76
CA CYS A 4 8.80 11.16 -22.49
C CYS A 4 7.58 11.10 -21.56
N SER A 5 6.38 11.03 -22.15
CA SER A 5 5.12 10.84 -21.40
C SER A 5 5.24 9.59 -20.54
N PHE A 6 5.11 9.75 -19.22
CA PHE A 6 5.27 8.67 -18.25
C PHE A 6 4.05 7.73 -18.29
N PHE A 7 3.94 6.92 -19.35
CA PHE A 7 2.85 5.97 -19.57
C PHE A 7 2.98 4.69 -18.73
N GLY A 8 3.66 4.79 -17.57
CA GLY A 8 3.77 3.75 -16.55
C GLY A 8 2.54 3.72 -15.64
N GLY A 9 1.35 3.68 -16.22
CA GLY A 9 0.11 3.48 -15.46
C GLY A 9 0.16 2.14 -14.74
N GLU A 10 0.13 2.15 -13.41
CA GLU A 10 0.35 0.95 -12.61
C GLU A 10 -0.74 -0.10 -12.84
N VAL A 11 -0.33 -1.26 -13.35
CA VAL A 11 -1.21 -2.39 -13.74
C VAL A 11 -2.12 -2.86 -12.60
N TYR A 12 -1.73 -2.59 -11.34
CA TYR A 12 -2.48 -2.97 -10.16
C TYR A 12 -3.54 -1.96 -9.70
N LYS A 13 -3.58 -0.74 -10.27
CA LYS A 13 -4.50 0.34 -9.85
C LYS A 13 -5.97 -0.08 -9.97
N ASP A 14 -6.41 -0.48 -11.16
CA ASP A 14 -7.80 -0.92 -11.43
C ASP A 14 -8.01 -2.43 -11.22
N HIS A 15 -7.00 -3.14 -10.70
CA HIS A 15 -7.12 -4.56 -10.40
C HIS A 15 -7.88 -4.76 -9.08
N PHE A 16 -9.21 -4.87 -9.17
CA PHE A 16 -10.14 -5.11 -8.05
C PHE A 16 -10.55 -6.58 -7.88
N LYS A 17 -9.79 -7.52 -8.47
CA LYS A 17 -10.04 -8.96 -8.31
C LYS A 17 -9.94 -9.35 -6.82
N SER A 18 -10.92 -10.12 -6.34
CA SER A 18 -10.95 -10.63 -4.98
C SER A 18 -9.78 -11.59 -4.73
N GLY A 19 -8.91 -11.25 -3.79
CA GLY A 19 -7.69 -12.00 -3.48
C GLY A 19 -6.88 -11.39 -2.35
N ILE A 20 -5.65 -11.87 -2.17
CA ILE A 20 -4.73 -11.42 -1.13
C ILE A 20 -3.43 -10.96 -1.82
N TYR A 21 -2.95 -9.78 -1.42
CA TYR A 21 -1.68 -9.24 -1.88
C TYR A 21 -0.56 -9.83 -1.00
N VAL A 22 0.32 -10.59 -1.63
CA VAL A 22 1.48 -11.22 -1.00
C VAL A 22 2.76 -10.43 -1.30
N CYS A 23 3.76 -10.56 -0.43
CA CYS A 23 5.10 -10.01 -0.70
C CYS A 23 5.76 -10.75 -1.87
N SER A 24 6.26 -10.01 -2.86
CA SER A 24 6.87 -10.55 -4.09
C SER A 24 8.07 -11.48 -3.86
N GLU A 25 8.74 -11.40 -2.70
CA GLU A 25 9.91 -12.23 -2.38
C GLU A 25 9.57 -13.39 -1.45
N CYS A 26 8.93 -13.12 -0.30
CA CYS A 26 8.66 -14.16 0.69
C CYS A 26 7.26 -14.80 0.59
N ASN A 27 6.44 -14.38 -0.38
CA ASN A 27 5.06 -14.84 -0.62
C ASN A 27 4.13 -14.73 0.61
N TYR A 28 4.51 -13.93 1.61
CA TYR A 28 3.75 -13.75 2.84
C TYR A 28 2.59 -12.76 2.67
N GLU A 29 1.48 -12.99 3.36
CA GLU A 29 0.22 -12.27 3.18
C GLU A 29 0.25 -10.88 3.87
N LEU A 30 -0.03 -9.82 3.10
CA LEU A 30 0.12 -8.43 3.53
C LEU A 30 -1.22 -7.69 3.60
N PHE A 31 -1.93 -7.59 2.46
CA PHE A 31 -3.16 -6.80 2.32
C PHE A 31 -4.30 -7.62 1.70
N SER A 32 -5.53 -7.42 2.17
CA SER A 32 -6.71 -8.01 1.53
C SER A 32 -7.21 -7.10 0.42
N SER A 33 -7.65 -7.67 -0.71
CA SER A 33 -8.35 -6.89 -1.74
C SER A 33 -9.64 -6.23 -1.22
N ARG A 34 -10.22 -6.74 -0.12
CA ARG A 34 -11.40 -6.16 0.55
C ARG A 34 -11.11 -4.80 1.19
N SER A 35 -9.86 -4.58 1.61
CA SER A 35 -9.40 -3.34 2.24
C SER A 35 -8.84 -2.34 1.21
N LYS A 36 -8.73 -2.74 -0.06
CA LYS A 36 -8.37 -1.85 -1.17
C LYS A 36 -9.56 -0.95 -1.49
N TYR A 37 -9.33 0.34 -1.67
CA TYR A 37 -10.38 1.28 -2.09
C TYR A 37 -9.98 2.01 -3.37
N GLN A 38 -10.98 2.40 -4.18
CA GLN A 38 -10.74 3.21 -5.37
C GLN A 38 -10.44 4.65 -4.94
N HIS A 39 -9.28 5.16 -5.34
CA HIS A 39 -8.83 6.52 -5.02
C HIS A 39 -8.28 7.21 -6.27
N SER A 40 -8.23 8.54 -6.28
CA SER A 40 -7.78 9.34 -7.43
C SER A 40 -6.27 9.63 -7.42
N SER A 41 -5.49 8.83 -6.68
CA SER A 41 -4.02 8.87 -6.61
C SER A 41 -3.44 7.77 -7.53
N PRO A 42 -2.17 7.83 -7.96
CA PRO A 42 -1.58 6.80 -8.84
C PRO A 42 -1.68 5.21 -8.48
N TRP A 43 -1.26 5.57 -7.25
CA TRP A 43 -0.91 4.60 -6.21
C TRP A 43 -2.10 3.75 -5.71
N PRO A 44 -1.92 2.45 -5.42
CA PRO A 44 -3.00 1.56 -4.99
C PRO A 44 -3.16 1.65 -3.46
N ALA A 45 -4.24 2.27 -3.00
CA ALA A 45 -4.45 2.55 -1.57
C ALA A 45 -5.28 1.46 -0.84
N PHE A 46 -4.87 1.14 0.38
CA PHE A 46 -5.57 0.21 1.27
C PHE A 46 -5.92 0.86 2.62
N THR A 47 -6.99 0.43 3.29
CA THR A 47 -7.38 0.93 4.63
C THR A 47 -6.81 0.10 5.78
N GLU A 48 -6.52 -1.18 5.54
CA GLU A 48 -6.18 -2.18 6.57
C GLU A 48 -5.25 -3.27 5.98
N THR A 49 -4.42 -3.88 6.84
CA THR A 49 -3.58 -5.04 6.52
C THR A 49 -4.21 -6.33 7.06
N VAL A 50 -3.82 -7.49 6.53
CA VAL A 50 -4.37 -8.80 6.96
C VAL A 50 -3.97 -9.10 8.41
N HIS A 51 -2.71 -8.84 8.75
CA HIS A 51 -2.20 -8.84 10.12
C HIS A 51 -1.36 -7.59 10.36
N LYS A 52 -1.21 -7.18 11.63
CA LYS A 52 -0.32 -6.09 12.02
C LYS A 52 1.15 -6.55 12.02
N ASP A 53 1.37 -7.81 12.36
CA ASP A 53 2.67 -8.47 12.44
C ASP A 53 3.27 -8.81 11.06
N SER A 54 2.45 -8.83 10.00
CA SER A 54 2.94 -8.98 8.61
C SER A 54 3.86 -7.85 8.16
N ILE A 55 3.81 -6.69 8.82
CA ILE A 55 4.49 -5.47 8.41
C ILE A 55 5.19 -4.74 9.55
N SER A 56 6.50 -4.54 9.40
CA SER A 56 7.25 -3.60 10.24
C SER A 56 6.92 -2.17 9.83
N LYS A 57 6.47 -1.36 10.80
CA LYS A 57 6.18 0.07 10.62
C LYS A 57 7.30 0.91 11.25
N TYR A 58 7.85 1.85 10.49
CA TYR A 58 8.88 2.76 10.96
C TYR A 58 8.44 4.22 10.75
N LEU A 59 8.40 5.02 11.81
CA LEU A 59 7.98 6.43 11.75
C LEU A 59 9.06 7.27 11.05
N GLU A 60 8.81 7.71 9.81
CA GLU A 60 9.73 8.64 9.11
C GLU A 60 9.29 10.11 9.24
N ARG A 61 7.99 10.39 9.41
CA ARG A 61 7.45 11.74 9.63
C ARG A 61 6.22 11.70 10.54
N PRO A 62 5.86 12.80 11.24
CA PRO A 62 4.54 12.89 11.85
C PRO A 62 3.45 12.56 10.82
N ASN A 63 2.55 11.64 11.20
CA ASN A 63 1.49 11.07 10.36
C ASN A 63 1.94 10.21 9.15
N ALA A 64 3.23 9.89 8.96
CA ALA A 64 3.68 8.97 7.91
C ALA A 64 4.72 7.93 8.40
N TYR A 65 4.35 6.66 8.27
CA TYR A 65 5.14 5.49 8.65
C TYR A 65 5.54 4.73 7.39
N LYS A 66 6.82 4.44 7.22
CA LYS A 66 7.31 3.53 6.21
C LYS A 66 6.95 2.10 6.57
N VAL A 67 6.51 1.33 5.56
CA VAL A 67 5.98 -0.02 5.73
C VAL A 67 6.91 -0.99 5.02
N SER A 68 7.50 -1.91 5.78
CA SER A 68 8.33 -3.02 5.29
C SER A 68 7.69 -4.36 5.64
N CYS A 69 7.94 -5.41 4.87
CA CYS A 69 7.48 -6.76 5.22
C CYS A 69 8.21 -7.27 6.46
N GLY A 70 7.47 -7.71 7.49
CA GLY A 70 8.05 -8.22 8.75
C GLY A 70 8.86 -9.52 8.61
N LYS A 71 8.70 -10.24 7.48
CA LYS A 71 9.44 -11.48 7.17
C LYS A 71 10.81 -11.26 6.52
N CYS A 72 10.94 -10.29 5.62
CA CYS A 72 12.15 -10.09 4.81
C CYS A 72 12.71 -8.66 4.81
N GLY A 73 12.06 -7.71 5.49
CA GLY A 73 12.47 -6.30 5.55
C GLY A 73 12.19 -5.47 4.29
N ASN A 74 11.84 -6.12 3.16
CA ASN A 74 11.59 -5.44 1.88
C ASN A 74 10.52 -4.33 2.02
N GLY A 75 10.81 -3.16 1.45
CA GLY A 75 9.97 -1.97 1.52
C GLY A 75 8.74 -2.09 0.64
N LEU A 76 7.56 -1.94 1.24
CA LEU A 76 6.26 -2.12 0.59
C LEU A 76 5.60 -0.79 0.23
N GLY A 77 5.79 0.25 1.05
CA GLY A 77 5.12 1.54 0.87
C GLY A 77 5.18 2.44 2.10
N HIS A 78 4.18 3.31 2.27
CA HIS A 78 4.08 4.23 3.41
C HIS A 78 2.62 4.32 3.89
N GLU A 79 2.39 3.98 5.15
CA GLU A 79 1.13 4.24 5.84
C GLU A 79 1.04 5.72 6.22
N PHE A 80 0.00 6.41 5.76
CA PHE A 80 -0.32 7.77 6.20
C PHE A 80 -1.52 7.73 7.14
N ILE A 81 -1.31 8.09 8.40
CA ILE A 81 -2.37 8.09 9.43
C ILE A 81 -3.14 9.42 9.36
N ASN A 82 -4.47 9.35 9.43
CA ASN A 82 -5.42 10.45 9.24
C ASN A 82 -5.59 10.97 7.79
N ASP A 83 -4.95 10.36 6.79
CA ASP A 83 -5.01 10.77 5.38
C ASP A 83 -5.71 9.69 4.50
N GLY A 84 -6.72 9.05 5.09
CA GLY A 84 -7.67 8.13 4.44
C GLY A 84 -8.99 8.80 4.03
N PRO A 85 -9.88 8.08 3.31
CA PRO A 85 -11.08 8.65 2.69
C PRO A 85 -12.21 9.00 3.69
N LYS A 86 -12.06 8.62 4.96
CA LYS A 86 -12.90 9.05 6.09
C LYS A 86 -12.00 9.57 7.20
N LYS A 87 -12.48 10.56 7.97
CA LYS A 87 -11.77 11.09 9.14
C LYS A 87 -11.41 9.94 10.10
N GLY A 88 -10.13 9.81 10.41
CA GLY A 88 -9.60 8.77 11.30
C GLY A 88 -9.24 7.43 10.64
N GLN A 89 -9.40 7.26 9.33
CA GLN A 89 -8.80 6.12 8.62
C GLN A 89 -7.34 6.44 8.23
N SER A 90 -6.47 5.44 8.35
CA SER A 90 -5.17 5.42 7.69
C SER A 90 -5.32 4.99 6.22
N ARG A 91 -4.38 5.41 5.38
CA ARG A 91 -4.10 4.74 4.10
C ARG A 91 -2.77 4.00 4.19
N PHE A 92 -2.64 2.87 3.49
CA PHE A 92 -1.40 2.19 3.13
C PHE A 92 -1.20 2.30 1.61
#